data_AF-A0A9U8EEX6-F1
#
_entry.id   AF-A0A9U8EEX6-F1
#
_cell.length_a   1.000
_cell.length_b   1.000
_cell.length_c   1.000
_cell.angle_alpha   90.00
_cell.angle_beta   90.00
_cell.angle_gamma   90.00
#
_symmetry.space_group_name_H-M   'P 1'
#
loop_
_entity.id
_entity.type
_entity.pdbx_description
1 polymer ?
#
loop_
_entity_poly.entity_id
_entity_poly.type
_entity_poly.pdbx_seq_one_letter_code
_entity_poly.pdbx_strand_id
1 'polypeptide(L)'
;MKTALVIMTGIGFTLGVVFGLLLQLPIDTSLPADSVHPNGHSSFKSRRSLSDGQEAANYRQQQQAPQPPVSTIRFLDSLRKSSSNNGGKVDLSKSIHIKKHRSHDLKNSDHRSLSINLKEVKTSQITEPIAPNVNGAFRSIMANASQPVNRSATAGSMSLEDSSYLSSVVDGVLWTQKLGASCPKAFPPHEVKEWRRRVEGLDVVKMEEGCGRMQNRLVTFKDASRACARYRLNTDQIQGEIYSYYLAQLLNITNMPPTLLAQVDPLSQKWRTVHLQLSLAQWADSKIVVFTQHIGGLSPAHIPAEFREEKLRLEPTLAGLGGKTHEELCELIQWSDLIVFDYLTANLDRVINNMFNKQWNDQMMTNPAHNLEKQKDGTLVFLDNESGLFHGYRLLDKYASFHRTLLDAVCVFRPETVKAIKRLHASGSIGRELHNLFASQETLHKHIAAIPEKNLKILQQRLNDVFQQIVKCEQLFGR
;
A
#
# COMPACT_ATOMS: atom_id res chain seq x y z
N MET A 1 56.28 -4.17 25.90
CA MET A 1 55.21 -5.20 25.91
C MET A 1 53.96 -4.70 25.18
N LYS A 2 53.96 -4.62 23.84
CA LYS A 2 52.75 -4.32 23.03
C LYS A 2 52.82 -4.92 21.60
N THR A 3 53.58 -6.00 21.40
CA THR A 3 53.76 -6.63 20.07
C THR A 3 53.37 -8.10 20.01
N ALA A 4 53.01 -8.73 21.14
CA ALA A 4 52.65 -10.15 21.18
C ALA A 4 51.14 -10.45 21.01
N LEU A 5 50.26 -9.44 21.10
CA LEU A 5 48.81 -9.67 21.11
C LEU A 5 48.16 -9.68 19.71
N VAL A 6 48.82 -9.13 18.68
CA VAL A 6 48.26 -9.04 17.32
C VAL A 6 48.55 -10.30 16.47
N ILE A 7 49.53 -11.12 16.86
CA ILE A 7 49.89 -12.34 16.11
C ILE A 7 48.99 -13.52 16.51
N MET A 8 48.43 -13.54 17.72
CA MET A 8 47.59 -14.65 18.21
C MET A 8 46.15 -14.62 17.68
N THR A 9 45.63 -13.48 17.25
CA THR A 9 44.27 -13.37 16.68
C THR A 9 44.22 -13.63 15.17
N GLY A 10 45.34 -13.51 14.46
CA GLY A 10 45.42 -13.81 13.03
C GLY A 10 45.48 -15.30 12.69
N ILE A 11 46.13 -16.12 13.53
CA ILE A 11 46.34 -17.55 13.26
C ILE A 11 45.07 -18.38 13.54
N GLY A 12 44.24 -17.97 14.50
CA GLY A 12 42.99 -18.67 14.84
C GLY A 12 41.90 -18.57 13.76
N PHE A 13 41.83 -17.46 13.03
CA PHE A 13 40.84 -17.27 11.96
C PHE A 13 41.19 -18.06 10.69
N THR A 14 42.48 -18.18 10.35
CA THR A 14 42.94 -18.95 9.20
C THR A 14 42.89 -20.47 9.42
N LEU A 15 43.13 -20.96 10.65
CA LEU A 15 43.02 -22.39 10.95
C LEU A 15 41.56 -22.88 11.03
N GLY A 16 40.63 -22.03 11.49
CA GLY A 16 39.20 -22.38 11.56
C GLY A 16 38.54 -22.54 10.18
N VAL A 17 38.95 -21.74 9.19
CA VAL A 17 38.40 -21.83 7.82
C VAL A 17 38.99 -23.02 7.05
N VAL A 18 40.25 -23.36 7.28
CA VAL A 18 40.89 -24.53 6.63
C VAL A 18 40.38 -25.85 7.20
N PHE A 19 40.11 -25.95 8.51
CA PHE A 19 39.53 -27.16 9.10
C PHE A 19 38.03 -27.33 8.80
N GLY A 20 37.28 -26.24 8.60
CA GLY A 20 35.86 -26.28 8.19
C GLY A 20 35.64 -26.71 6.74
N LEU A 21 36.66 -26.58 5.87
CA LEU A 21 36.63 -27.01 4.46
C LEU A 21 37.13 -28.45 4.25
N LEU A 22 37.73 -29.08 5.26
CA LEU A 22 38.32 -30.43 5.18
C LEU A 22 37.53 -31.53 5.93
N LEU A 23 36.41 -31.18 6.58
CA LEU A 23 35.50 -32.15 7.19
C LEU A 23 34.18 -32.24 6.41
N GLN A 24 34.25 -32.84 5.22
CA GLN A 24 33.10 -33.56 4.66
C GLN A 24 32.96 -34.86 5.45
N LEU A 25 31.92 -34.97 6.28
CA LEU A 25 31.54 -36.24 6.90
C LEU A 25 30.90 -37.13 5.82
N PRO A 26 31.41 -38.35 5.56
CA PRO A 26 30.77 -39.28 4.65
C PRO A 26 29.58 -39.93 5.37
N ILE A 27 28.39 -39.83 4.78
CA ILE A 27 27.32 -40.79 5.05
C ILE A 27 27.24 -41.68 3.81
N ASP A 28 27.94 -42.81 3.91
CA ASP A 28 27.83 -43.94 3.00
C ASP A 28 26.45 -44.59 3.14
N THR A 29 25.68 -44.60 2.05
CA THR A 29 24.78 -45.71 1.73
C THR A 29 24.86 -45.96 0.21
N SER A 30 25.76 -46.87 -0.16
CA SER A 30 25.76 -47.57 -1.46
C SER A 30 25.16 -48.97 -1.19
N LEU A 31 24.27 -49.54 -2.01
CA LEU A 31 24.42 -50.15 -3.35
C LEU A 31 23.04 -50.75 -3.78
N PRO A 32 22.83 -51.28 -5.01
CA PRO A 32 23.60 -51.14 -6.24
C PRO A 32 22.76 -50.66 -7.45
N ALA A 33 23.47 -50.24 -8.49
CA ALA A 33 22.95 -49.94 -9.82
C ALA A 33 22.93 -51.20 -10.70
N ASP A 34 21.84 -51.39 -11.44
CA ASP A 34 21.82 -52.22 -12.65
C ASP A 34 21.78 -51.33 -13.88
N SER A 35 22.55 -51.76 -14.88
CA SER A 35 22.91 -51.02 -16.08
C SER A 35 22.22 -51.64 -17.29
N VAL A 36 21.45 -50.85 -18.05
CA VAL A 36 21.17 -51.12 -19.47
C VAL A 36 20.95 -49.79 -20.21
N HIS A 37 21.87 -49.49 -21.12
CA HIS A 37 21.68 -48.65 -22.32
C HIS A 37 22.18 -49.51 -23.50
N PRO A 38 21.67 -49.36 -24.75
CA PRO A 38 21.96 -48.11 -25.47
C PRO A 38 20.98 -47.69 -26.60
N ASN A 39 21.30 -46.50 -27.12
CA ASN A 39 21.10 -45.96 -28.48
C ASN A 39 19.86 -45.13 -28.81
N GLY A 40 20.14 -43.92 -29.32
CA GLY A 40 19.18 -43.06 -30.01
C GLY A 40 19.67 -41.62 -30.22
N HIS A 41 20.66 -41.42 -31.09
CA HIS A 41 21.03 -40.10 -31.62
C HIS A 41 19.85 -39.42 -32.33
N SER A 42 19.59 -38.14 -32.07
CA SER A 42 19.38 -37.18 -33.15
C SER A 42 19.63 -35.74 -32.68
N SER A 43 20.49 -35.05 -33.43
CA SER A 43 20.74 -33.63 -33.36
C SER A 43 19.65 -32.86 -34.11
N PHE A 44 19.12 -31.78 -33.54
CA PHE A 44 18.48 -30.74 -34.36
C PHE A 44 18.90 -29.35 -33.90
N LYS A 45 19.51 -28.61 -34.83
CA LYS A 45 20.01 -27.24 -34.68
C LYS A 45 18.87 -26.24 -34.89
N SER A 46 18.79 -25.29 -33.95
CA SER A 46 18.55 -23.84 -34.08
C SER A 46 17.72 -23.28 -35.25
N ARG A 47 16.66 -22.55 -34.90
CA ARG A 47 16.40 -21.18 -35.39
C ARG A 47 15.67 -20.37 -34.32
N ARG A 48 16.39 -19.47 -33.65
CA ARG A 48 15.84 -18.37 -32.82
C ARG A 48 15.38 -17.24 -33.75
N SER A 49 14.13 -16.84 -33.67
CA SER A 49 13.68 -15.52 -34.14
C SER A 49 13.85 -14.52 -33.01
N LEU A 50 14.70 -13.52 -33.22
CA LEU A 50 14.82 -12.32 -32.41
C LEU A 50 13.67 -11.37 -32.76
N SER A 51 12.74 -11.13 -31.83
CA SER A 51 11.96 -9.87 -31.81
C SER A 51 11.44 -9.45 -30.43
N ASP A 52 11.47 -10.29 -29.39
CA ASP A 52 10.85 -9.94 -28.09
C ASP A 52 11.81 -9.28 -27.07
N GLY A 53 13.02 -8.91 -27.50
CA GLY A 53 14.06 -8.38 -26.62
C GLY A 53 14.04 -6.87 -26.37
N GLN A 54 13.26 -6.10 -27.14
CA GLN A 54 13.26 -4.63 -27.04
C GLN A 54 12.19 -4.07 -26.10
N GLU A 55 11.10 -4.80 -25.84
CA GLU A 55 10.01 -4.31 -24.97
C GLU A 55 10.35 -4.45 -23.48
N ALA A 56 11.13 -5.49 -23.10
CA ALA A 56 11.62 -5.69 -21.73
C ALA A 56 12.74 -4.71 -21.31
N ALA A 57 13.49 -4.16 -22.27
CA ALA A 57 14.57 -3.21 -22.00
C ALA A 57 14.05 -1.82 -21.61
N ASN A 58 12.95 -1.38 -22.23
CA ASN A 58 12.33 -0.08 -21.93
C ASN A 58 11.64 -0.06 -20.55
N TYR A 59 11.11 -1.19 -20.08
CA TYR A 59 10.57 -1.31 -18.72
C TYR A 59 11.65 -1.22 -17.63
N ARG A 60 12.91 -1.59 -17.94
CA ARG A 60 14.02 -1.54 -16.99
C ARG A 60 14.63 -0.15 -16.85
N GLN A 61 14.63 0.65 -17.93
CA GLN A 61 15.24 1.99 -17.91
C GLN A 61 14.38 3.04 -17.18
N GLN A 62 13.05 2.88 -17.12
CA GLN A 62 12.19 3.81 -16.36
C GLN A 62 12.15 3.53 -14.85
N GLN A 63 12.73 2.43 -14.37
CA GLN A 63 12.85 2.13 -12.92
C GLN A 63 14.19 2.58 -12.30
N GLN A 64 15.07 3.22 -13.07
CA GLN A 64 16.37 3.71 -12.58
C GLN A 64 16.36 5.23 -12.35
N ALA A 65 15.48 5.70 -11.48
CA ALA A 65 15.80 6.88 -10.68
C ALA A 65 16.54 6.40 -9.42
N PRO A 66 17.67 7.00 -9.03
CA PRO A 66 18.40 6.58 -7.83
C PRO A 66 17.53 6.82 -6.59
N GLN A 67 17.02 5.74 -6.01
CA GLN A 67 16.40 5.75 -4.70
C GLN A 67 17.49 5.99 -3.64
N PRO A 68 17.31 6.91 -2.68
CA PRO A 68 18.20 6.95 -1.51
C PRO A 68 18.05 5.63 -0.73
N PRO A 69 19.12 5.15 -0.07
CA PRO A 69 19.08 3.86 0.61
C PRO A 69 18.04 3.91 1.72
N VAL A 70 17.04 3.03 1.64
CA VAL A 70 16.15 2.70 2.75
C VAL A 70 17.01 2.03 3.81
N SER A 71 17.53 2.83 4.75
CA SER A 71 18.25 2.32 5.89
C SER A 71 17.29 1.51 6.76
N THR A 72 17.73 0.30 7.05
CA THR A 72 17.18 -0.66 7.99
C THR A 72 16.80 0.01 9.31
N ILE A 73 15.52 0.35 9.53
CA ILE A 73 15.02 0.62 10.88
C ILE A 73 14.79 -0.74 11.56
N ARG A 74 15.87 -1.29 12.09
CA ARG A 74 15.83 -2.21 13.23
C ARG A 74 16.73 -1.63 14.33
N PHE A 75 16.19 -1.67 15.54
CA PHE A 75 16.93 -1.72 16.80
C PHE A 75 17.44 -0.41 17.42
N LEU A 76 16.54 0.50 17.79
CA LEU A 76 16.77 1.42 18.92
C LEU A 76 15.45 1.73 19.68
N ASP A 77 14.78 0.70 20.19
CA ASP A 77 13.62 0.87 21.09
C ASP A 77 13.83 0.21 22.47
N SER A 78 15.08 -0.12 22.81
CA SER A 78 15.43 -0.73 24.11
C SER A 78 16.23 0.17 25.06
N LEU A 79 16.36 1.47 24.77
CA LEU A 79 17.07 2.42 25.65
C LEU A 79 16.32 3.73 25.92
N ARG A 80 14.98 3.68 25.96
CA ARG A 80 14.17 4.76 26.52
C ARG A 80 13.16 4.27 27.56
N LYS A 81 13.67 3.46 28.50
CA LYS A 81 13.03 3.19 29.80
C LYS A 81 14.04 3.41 30.93
N SER A 82 14.42 4.66 31.18
CA SER A 82 14.80 5.15 32.52
C SER A 82 14.98 6.67 32.49
N SER A 83 13.87 7.42 32.55
CA SER A 83 13.89 8.76 33.14
C SER A 83 12.45 9.16 33.46
N SER A 84 11.93 8.62 34.55
CA SER A 84 10.75 9.18 35.22
C SER A 84 11.27 9.81 36.50
N ASN A 85 11.56 11.11 36.44
CA ASN A 85 11.85 11.89 37.62
C ASN A 85 10.54 12.35 38.26
N ASN A 86 10.52 12.24 39.59
CA ASN A 86 9.43 12.53 40.50
C ASN A 86 8.88 13.96 40.40
N GLY A 87 7.56 14.05 40.58
CA GLY A 87 6.83 15.26 40.94
C GLY A 87 5.48 14.89 41.56
N GLY A 88 5.53 14.25 42.74
CA GLY A 88 4.34 13.80 43.46
C GLY A 88 3.69 14.91 44.29
N LYS A 89 2.35 14.92 44.27
CA LYS A 89 1.47 15.28 45.39
C LYS A 89 0.13 14.59 45.15
N VAL A 90 -0.15 13.50 45.87
CA VAL A 90 -1.40 13.26 46.61
C VAL A 90 -1.11 12.13 47.60
N ASP A 91 -1.46 12.41 48.85
CA ASP A 91 -1.35 11.60 50.05
C ASP A 91 -2.47 10.56 50.09
N LEU A 92 -2.17 9.31 50.47
CA LEU A 92 -3.13 8.39 51.09
C LEU A 92 -2.39 7.20 51.75
N SER A 93 -2.04 7.40 53.01
CA SER A 93 -2.13 6.48 54.17
C SER A 93 -2.13 4.94 53.98
N LYS A 94 -1.36 4.30 54.89
CA LYS A 94 -1.41 2.89 55.35
C LYS A 94 -0.71 1.89 54.42
N SER A 95 0.07 0.91 54.86
CA SER A 95 0.58 0.45 56.16
C SER A 95 1.48 -0.76 55.86
N ILE A 96 2.31 -1.17 56.83
CA ILE A 96 2.94 -2.51 57.00
C ILE A 96 4.21 -2.75 56.15
N HIS A 97 5.40 -2.68 56.78
CA HIS A 97 6.15 -3.81 57.41
C HIS A 97 6.67 -4.82 56.37
N ILE A 98 7.90 -5.35 56.40
CA ILE A 98 9.02 -5.32 57.33
C ILE A 98 10.17 -6.05 56.62
N LYS A 99 11.42 -5.64 56.91
CA LYS A 99 12.66 -6.46 56.99
C LYS A 99 13.11 -7.30 55.77
N LYS A 100 14.39 -7.56 55.53
CA LYS A 100 15.72 -7.11 55.98
C LYS A 100 16.65 -8.18 55.42
N HIS A 101 17.89 -7.79 55.10
CA HIS A 101 19.08 -8.63 55.25
C HIS A 101 19.19 -9.79 54.24
N ARG A 102 20.37 -10.20 53.78
CA ARG A 102 21.78 -10.07 54.20
C ARG A 102 22.55 -10.71 53.02
N SER A 103 23.77 -10.36 52.63
CA SER A 103 25.00 -10.54 53.39
C SER A 103 26.19 -10.41 52.44
N HIS A 104 27.24 -9.73 52.93
CA HIS A 104 28.68 -10.04 52.85
C HIS A 104 29.36 -10.08 51.46
N ASP A 105 30.26 -9.14 51.16
CA ASP A 105 31.61 -8.86 51.72
C ASP A 105 32.68 -9.87 51.27
N LEU A 106 33.74 -9.39 50.63
CA LEU A 106 35.08 -9.25 51.23
C LEU A 106 36.15 -8.81 50.21
N LYS A 107 36.83 -7.71 50.58
CA LYS A 107 38.27 -7.35 50.48
C LYS A 107 38.91 -7.20 49.07
N ASN A 108 39.34 -6.01 48.62
CA ASN A 108 40.28 -4.98 49.11
C ASN A 108 41.75 -5.27 48.73
N SER A 109 42.31 -4.44 47.84
CA SER A 109 43.72 -4.01 47.88
C SER A 109 43.99 -2.78 46.97
N ASP A 110 44.32 -1.69 47.67
CA ASP A 110 45.35 -0.67 47.43
C ASP A 110 45.29 0.38 46.29
N HIS A 111 45.31 1.62 46.80
CA HIS A 111 45.47 2.91 46.18
C HIS A 111 46.77 3.10 45.38
N ARG A 112 46.67 3.86 44.27
CA ARG A 112 47.62 4.93 43.98
C ARG A 112 46.95 6.11 43.27
N SER A 113 47.00 7.24 43.95
CA SER A 113 46.58 8.56 43.51
C SER A 113 47.55 9.16 42.49
N LEU A 114 47.01 9.76 41.43
CA LEU A 114 47.67 10.77 40.61
C LEU A 114 46.63 11.85 40.31
N SER A 115 46.73 12.95 41.05
CA SER A 115 46.12 14.24 40.73
C SER A 115 46.98 14.96 39.70
N ILE A 116 46.36 15.72 38.80
CA ILE A 116 46.63 17.15 38.51
C ILE A 116 45.84 17.63 37.27
N ASN A 117 45.02 18.66 37.52
CA ASN A 117 44.52 19.75 36.67
C ASN A 117 43.82 19.50 35.32
N LEU A 118 42.48 19.57 35.35
CA LEU A 118 41.71 20.15 34.25
C LEU A 118 41.58 21.67 34.46
N LYS A 119 42.14 22.44 33.53
CA LYS A 119 41.78 23.85 33.34
C LYS A 119 40.42 23.93 32.66
N GLU A 120 39.59 24.82 33.20
CA GLU A 120 38.29 25.21 32.67
C GLU A 120 38.36 25.63 31.20
N VAL A 121 37.46 25.09 30.38
CA VAL A 121 37.07 25.69 29.10
C VAL A 121 35.57 25.92 29.15
N LYS A 122 35.19 27.19 29.01
CA LYS A 122 33.83 27.72 29.10
C LYS A 122 32.89 27.06 28.09
N THR A 123 31.76 26.62 28.62
CA THR A 123 30.54 26.17 27.97
C THR A 123 30.04 27.19 26.94
N SER A 124 29.92 26.78 25.67
CA SER A 124 29.07 27.45 24.69
C SER A 124 27.74 26.70 24.67
N GLN A 125 26.67 27.38 25.06
CA GLN A 125 25.30 26.86 25.06
C GLN A 125 24.87 26.51 23.64
N ILE A 126 24.58 25.24 23.38
CA ILE A 126 23.77 24.80 22.24
C ILE A 126 22.33 24.82 22.73
N THR A 127 21.54 25.77 22.24
CA THR A 127 20.09 25.82 22.43
C THR A 127 19.44 24.69 21.64
N GLU A 128 18.74 23.77 22.33
CA GLU A 128 17.83 22.83 21.69
C GLU A 128 16.64 23.59 21.05
N PRO A 129 16.22 23.24 19.82
CA PRO A 129 14.99 23.81 19.26
C PRO A 129 13.77 23.19 19.94
N ILE A 130 12.99 24.03 20.61
CA ILE A 130 11.70 23.71 21.19
C ILE A 130 10.73 23.35 20.05
N ALA A 131 10.21 22.13 20.06
CA ALA A 131 9.14 21.70 19.17
C ALA A 131 7.85 22.52 19.44
N PRO A 132 7.21 23.13 18.43
CA PRO A 132 6.00 23.89 18.66
C PRO A 132 4.82 22.97 18.98
N ASN A 133 4.07 23.33 20.02
CA ASN A 133 2.85 22.69 20.48
C ASN A 133 1.73 22.85 19.42
N VAL A 134 1.54 21.81 18.60
CA VAL A 134 0.57 21.75 17.50
C VAL A 134 -0.91 21.74 17.93
N ASN A 135 -1.21 21.56 19.22
CA ASN A 135 -2.60 21.54 19.70
C ASN A 135 -3.20 22.94 19.94
N GLY A 136 -2.38 23.99 20.03
CA GLY A 136 -2.85 25.37 20.16
C GLY A 136 -3.20 26.05 18.84
N ALA A 137 -2.53 25.65 17.74
CA ALA A 137 -2.73 26.26 16.42
C ALA A 137 -4.07 25.85 15.77
N PHE A 138 -4.60 24.67 16.07
CA PHE A 138 -5.86 24.18 15.51
C PHE A 138 -7.11 24.93 16.03
N ARG A 139 -7.07 25.51 17.25
CA ARG A 139 -8.18 26.31 17.76
C ARG A 139 -8.21 27.73 17.20
N SER A 140 -7.07 28.29 16.81
CA SER A 140 -7.01 29.65 16.24
C SER A 140 -7.44 29.68 14.76
N ILE A 141 -7.23 28.58 14.02
CA ILE A 141 -7.63 28.48 12.60
C ILE A 141 -9.16 28.31 12.45
N MET A 142 -9.83 27.66 13.42
CA MET A 142 -11.30 27.52 13.40
C MET A 142 -12.06 28.79 13.84
N ALA A 143 -11.40 29.77 14.46
CA ALA A 143 -12.02 31.04 14.83
C ALA A 143 -11.96 32.10 13.71
N ASN A 144 -11.09 31.93 12.72
CA ASN A 144 -10.92 32.85 11.59
C ASN A 144 -11.55 32.36 10.27
N ALA A 145 -12.22 31.21 10.28
CA ALA A 145 -13.01 30.72 9.13
C ALA A 145 -14.44 31.29 9.07
N SER A 146 -14.80 32.18 10.00
CA SER A 146 -16.11 32.84 10.11
C SER A 146 -16.05 34.30 9.63
N GLN A 147 -15.36 34.57 8.52
CA GLN A 147 -15.55 35.82 7.80
C GLN A 147 -16.22 35.55 6.46
N PRO A 148 -17.39 36.16 6.19
CA PRO A 148 -17.97 36.10 4.87
C PRO A 148 -17.03 36.87 3.95
N VAL A 149 -16.30 36.14 3.11
CA VAL A 149 -15.63 36.76 1.98
C VAL A 149 -16.74 37.27 1.08
N ASN A 150 -17.01 38.57 1.16
CA ASN A 150 -17.83 39.30 0.18
C ASN A 150 -17.10 39.27 -1.17
N ARG A 151 -17.15 38.12 -1.84
CA ARG A 151 -17.03 38.08 -3.30
C ARG A 151 -18.34 38.63 -3.82
N SER A 152 -18.40 39.95 -3.97
CA SER A 152 -19.25 40.55 -4.98
C SER A 152 -18.66 40.14 -6.33
N ALA A 153 -18.90 38.88 -6.70
CA ALA A 153 -18.73 38.43 -8.06
C ALA A 153 -19.82 39.13 -8.84
N THR A 154 -19.40 39.96 -9.80
CA THR A 154 -20.21 40.24 -10.97
C THR A 154 -20.75 38.91 -11.47
N ALA A 155 -22.01 38.62 -11.16
CA ALA A 155 -22.75 37.50 -11.70
C ALA A 155 -22.94 37.79 -13.19
N GLY A 156 -21.90 37.54 -13.98
CA GLY A 156 -22.04 37.39 -15.42
C GLY A 156 -23.07 36.29 -15.62
N SER A 157 -24.22 36.67 -16.16
CA SER A 157 -25.27 35.73 -16.57
C SER A 157 -24.61 34.60 -17.36
N MET A 158 -24.57 33.40 -16.78
CA MET A 158 -24.09 32.20 -17.47
C MET A 158 -24.88 32.06 -18.76
N SER A 159 -24.20 31.87 -19.89
CA SER A 159 -24.89 31.75 -21.17
C SER A 159 -25.81 30.52 -21.17
N LEU A 160 -26.86 30.53 -22.00
CA LEU A 160 -27.74 29.37 -22.14
C LEU A 160 -26.96 28.13 -22.61
N GLU A 161 -25.95 28.33 -23.45
CA GLU A 161 -25.07 27.27 -23.95
C GLU A 161 -24.23 26.66 -22.82
N ASP A 162 -23.61 27.51 -21.99
CA ASP A 162 -22.82 27.07 -20.85
C ASP A 162 -23.64 26.31 -19.81
N SER A 163 -24.85 26.80 -19.52
CA SER A 163 -25.80 26.13 -18.63
C SER A 163 -26.19 24.76 -19.16
N SER A 164 -26.51 24.69 -20.46
CA SER A 164 -26.86 23.46 -21.15
C SER A 164 -25.70 22.47 -21.12
N TYR A 165 -24.47 22.91 -21.40
CA TYR A 165 -23.28 22.07 -21.33
C TYR A 165 -23.10 21.47 -19.93
N LEU A 166 -23.09 22.30 -18.88
CA LEU A 166 -22.92 21.80 -17.51
C LEU A 166 -24.00 20.78 -17.13
N SER A 167 -25.26 21.06 -17.45
CA SER A 167 -26.37 20.12 -17.18
C SER A 167 -26.27 18.80 -17.95
N SER A 168 -25.52 18.76 -19.05
CA SER A 168 -25.26 17.53 -19.80
C SER A 168 -24.16 16.67 -19.16
N VAL A 169 -23.26 17.28 -18.40
CA VAL A 169 -22.08 16.65 -17.79
C VAL A 169 -22.34 16.27 -16.33
N VAL A 170 -22.99 17.16 -15.56
CA VAL A 170 -23.30 16.98 -14.14
C VAL A 170 -24.76 17.31 -13.81
N ASP A 171 -25.29 16.63 -12.80
CA ASP A 171 -26.53 16.93 -12.10
C ASP A 171 -26.20 17.28 -10.63
N GLY A 172 -26.09 18.59 -10.35
CA GLY A 172 -25.53 19.09 -9.09
C GLY A 172 -24.09 18.63 -8.89
N VAL A 173 -23.87 17.79 -7.88
CA VAL A 173 -22.55 17.19 -7.55
C VAL A 173 -22.37 15.79 -8.12
N LEU A 174 -23.28 15.32 -8.96
CA LEU A 174 -23.25 13.98 -9.53
C LEU A 174 -22.90 14.05 -11.00
N TRP A 175 -22.06 13.13 -11.48
CA TRP A 175 -21.92 12.92 -12.93
C TRP A 175 -23.24 12.45 -13.52
N THR A 176 -23.63 12.94 -14.70
CA THR A 176 -24.88 12.49 -15.32
C THR A 176 -24.81 11.01 -15.68
N GLN A 177 -25.96 10.32 -15.57
CA GLN A 177 -26.05 8.91 -15.95
C GLN A 177 -25.68 8.69 -17.42
N LYS A 178 -26.05 9.63 -18.31
CA LYS A 178 -25.72 9.57 -19.73
C LYS A 178 -24.21 9.56 -19.96
N LEU A 179 -23.48 10.51 -19.36
CA LEU A 179 -22.03 10.58 -19.46
C LEU A 179 -21.37 9.33 -18.85
N GLY A 180 -21.79 8.94 -17.65
CA GLY A 180 -21.24 7.77 -16.97
C GLY A 180 -21.48 6.45 -17.71
N ALA A 181 -22.57 6.34 -18.49
CA ALA A 181 -22.89 5.17 -19.30
C ALA A 181 -22.10 5.11 -20.63
N SER A 182 -21.70 6.26 -21.19
CA SER A 182 -20.83 6.32 -22.36
C SER A 182 -19.36 6.07 -22.06
N CYS A 183 -18.93 6.22 -20.80
CA CYS A 183 -17.55 5.98 -20.41
C CYS A 183 -17.20 4.48 -20.32
N PRO A 184 -15.93 4.11 -20.54
CA PRO A 184 -15.46 2.75 -20.36
C PRO A 184 -15.75 2.22 -18.95
N LYS A 185 -16.14 0.94 -18.87
CA LYS A 185 -16.32 0.21 -17.61
C LYS A 185 -15.24 -0.84 -17.52
N ALA A 186 -14.46 -0.80 -16.44
CA ALA A 186 -13.28 -1.63 -16.29
C ALA A 186 -13.59 -3.13 -16.21
N PHE A 187 -14.10 -3.60 -15.07
CA PHE A 187 -14.37 -5.01 -14.82
C PHE A 187 -15.84 -5.20 -14.42
N PRO A 188 -16.75 -5.39 -15.40
CA PRO A 188 -18.15 -5.63 -15.12
C PRO A 188 -18.36 -6.86 -14.20
N PRO A 189 -19.37 -6.85 -13.30
CA PRO A 189 -19.57 -7.93 -12.33
C PRO A 189 -19.71 -9.34 -12.94
N HIS A 190 -20.28 -9.45 -14.14
CA HIS A 190 -20.46 -10.73 -14.83
C HIS A 190 -19.10 -11.31 -15.26
N GLU A 191 -18.24 -10.50 -15.91
CA GLU A 191 -16.89 -10.91 -16.32
C GLU A 191 -16.02 -11.28 -15.11
N VAL A 192 -16.12 -10.50 -14.03
CA VAL A 192 -15.43 -10.78 -12.77
C VAL A 192 -15.83 -12.16 -12.22
N LYS A 193 -17.13 -12.45 -12.18
CA LYS A 193 -17.66 -13.73 -11.68
C LYS A 193 -17.22 -14.89 -12.57
N GLU A 194 -17.26 -14.71 -13.88
CA GLU A 194 -16.81 -15.72 -14.85
C GLU A 194 -15.31 -16.01 -14.73
N TRP A 195 -14.49 -14.96 -14.61
CA TRP A 195 -13.05 -15.11 -14.41
C TRP A 195 -12.74 -15.85 -13.11
N ARG A 196 -13.37 -15.46 -11.99
CA ARG A 196 -13.15 -16.10 -10.69
C ARG A 196 -13.51 -17.58 -10.72
N ARG A 197 -14.72 -17.91 -11.19
CA ARG A 197 -15.20 -19.31 -11.29
C ARG A 197 -14.26 -20.17 -12.13
N ARG A 198 -13.74 -19.60 -13.21
CA ARG A 198 -12.82 -20.29 -14.12
C ARG A 198 -11.45 -20.52 -13.45
N VAL A 199 -10.83 -19.48 -12.90
CA VAL A 199 -9.50 -19.57 -12.29
C VAL A 199 -9.46 -20.44 -11.02
N GLU A 200 -10.55 -20.48 -10.26
CA GLU A 200 -10.65 -21.35 -9.08
C GLU A 200 -10.47 -22.84 -9.44
N GLY A 201 -11.03 -23.29 -10.57
CA GLY A 201 -10.94 -24.68 -11.02
C GLY A 201 -9.74 -25.00 -11.93
N LEU A 202 -8.96 -24.01 -12.36
CA LEU A 202 -7.88 -24.23 -13.33
C LEU A 202 -6.54 -24.61 -12.68
N ASP A 203 -5.81 -25.47 -13.38
CA ASP A 203 -4.43 -25.83 -13.07
C ASP A 203 -3.47 -24.71 -13.50
N VAL A 204 -2.44 -24.46 -12.69
CA VAL A 204 -1.31 -23.60 -13.04
C VAL A 204 -0.29 -24.45 -13.81
N VAL A 205 -0.04 -24.07 -15.06
CA VAL A 205 0.86 -24.82 -15.96
C VAL A 205 2.23 -24.15 -16.13
N LYS A 206 2.34 -22.87 -15.80
CA LYS A 206 3.59 -22.11 -15.83
C LYS A 206 3.61 -21.10 -14.70
N MET A 207 4.78 -20.91 -14.10
CA MET A 207 5.04 -19.88 -13.10
C MET A 207 6.39 -19.23 -13.39
N GLU A 208 6.42 -17.89 -13.47
CA GLU A 208 7.61 -17.12 -13.80
C GLU A 208 7.71 -15.85 -12.96
N GLU A 209 8.91 -15.25 -12.89
CA GLU A 209 9.10 -13.94 -12.24
C GLU A 209 8.27 -12.87 -12.96
N GLY A 210 7.67 -11.97 -12.18
CA GLY A 210 6.84 -10.90 -12.73
C GLY A 210 5.97 -10.25 -11.67
N CYS A 211 5.14 -9.29 -12.09
CA CYS A 211 4.20 -8.60 -11.23
C CYS A 211 4.86 -7.80 -10.08
N GLY A 212 6.01 -7.17 -10.36
CA GLY A 212 6.66 -6.22 -9.46
C GLY A 212 7.71 -6.86 -8.54
N ARG A 213 7.31 -7.38 -7.38
CA ARG A 213 8.24 -7.83 -6.33
C ARG A 213 8.88 -9.19 -6.63
N MET A 214 10.07 -9.41 -6.07
CA MET A 214 10.88 -10.63 -6.24
C MET A 214 10.14 -11.93 -5.91
N GLN A 215 9.22 -11.95 -4.93
CA GLN A 215 8.44 -13.14 -4.57
C GLN A 215 7.13 -13.27 -5.35
N ASN A 216 6.70 -12.24 -6.09
CA ASN A 216 5.51 -12.33 -6.92
C ASN A 216 5.79 -13.19 -8.14
N ARG A 217 4.75 -13.85 -8.63
CA ARG A 217 4.86 -14.67 -9.82
C ARG A 217 3.78 -14.31 -10.82
N LEU A 218 4.14 -14.29 -12.08
CA LEU A 218 3.17 -14.39 -13.16
C LEU A 218 2.83 -15.87 -13.33
N VAL A 219 1.57 -16.22 -13.10
CA VAL A 219 1.07 -17.59 -13.31
C VAL A 219 0.31 -17.65 -14.63
N THR A 220 0.50 -18.74 -15.37
CA THR A 220 -0.30 -19.07 -16.54
C THR A 220 -1.13 -20.30 -16.23
N PHE A 221 -2.43 -20.22 -16.44
CA PHE A 221 -3.37 -21.31 -16.26
C PHE A 221 -3.46 -22.18 -17.52
N LYS A 222 -4.05 -23.36 -17.38
CA LYS A 222 -4.23 -24.32 -18.49
C LYS A 222 -4.96 -23.74 -19.72
N ASP A 223 -5.81 -22.73 -19.53
CA ASP A 223 -6.52 -22.01 -20.61
C ASP A 223 -5.69 -20.86 -21.23
N ALA A 224 -4.39 -20.79 -20.92
CA ALA A 224 -3.46 -19.72 -21.28
C ALA A 224 -3.78 -18.34 -20.68
N SER A 225 -4.84 -18.20 -19.87
CA SER A 225 -5.07 -16.98 -19.11
C SER A 225 -3.99 -16.80 -18.05
N ARG A 226 -3.73 -15.55 -17.65
CA ARG A 226 -2.65 -15.18 -16.76
C ARG A 226 -3.16 -14.43 -15.53
N ALA A 227 -2.49 -14.63 -14.40
CA ALA A 227 -2.70 -13.85 -13.18
C ALA A 227 -1.38 -13.47 -12.53
N CYS A 228 -1.38 -12.32 -11.86
CA CYS A 228 -0.37 -11.98 -10.89
C CYS A 228 -0.68 -12.68 -9.58
N ALA A 229 0.25 -13.50 -9.12
CA ALA A 229 0.21 -14.18 -7.85
C ALA A 229 1.09 -13.44 -6.83
N ARG A 230 0.45 -12.79 -5.86
CA ARG A 230 1.12 -12.00 -4.82
C ARG A 230 1.34 -12.86 -3.57
N TYR A 231 2.61 -13.10 -3.27
CA TYR A 231 3.06 -13.80 -2.06
C TYR A 231 3.57 -12.79 -1.03
N ARG A 232 3.09 -12.87 0.21
CA ARG A 232 3.53 -11.98 1.29
C ARG A 232 3.78 -12.73 2.58
N LEU A 233 4.87 -12.38 3.26
CA LEU A 233 5.12 -12.83 4.62
C LEU A 233 4.14 -12.17 5.59
N ASN A 234 3.90 -10.87 5.42
CA ASN A 234 2.97 -10.09 6.23
C ASN A 234 1.52 -10.35 5.83
N THR A 235 0.69 -10.76 6.78
CA THR A 235 -0.74 -10.98 6.60
C THR A 235 -1.50 -9.69 6.32
N ASP A 236 -1.06 -8.54 6.87
CA ASP A 236 -1.71 -7.24 6.64
C ASP A 236 -1.79 -6.89 5.15
N GLN A 237 -0.77 -7.26 4.36
CA GLN A 237 -0.72 -6.95 2.94
C GLN A 237 -1.68 -7.83 2.12
N ILE A 238 -1.78 -9.12 2.46
CA ILE A 238 -2.78 -10.02 1.87
C ILE A 238 -4.19 -9.52 2.23
N GLN A 239 -4.39 -9.15 3.50
CA GLN A 239 -5.66 -8.60 3.98
C GLN A 239 -5.99 -7.26 3.31
N GLY A 240 -5.01 -6.37 3.16
CA GLY A 240 -5.14 -5.09 2.48
C GLY A 240 -5.61 -5.27 1.05
N GLU A 241 -4.98 -6.18 0.29
CA GLU A 241 -5.37 -6.46 -1.09
C GLU A 241 -6.81 -7.00 -1.18
N ILE A 242 -7.10 -8.09 -0.45
CA ILE A 242 -8.37 -8.80 -0.61
C ILE A 242 -9.55 -7.99 -0.06
N TYR A 243 -9.41 -7.32 1.09
CA TYR A 243 -10.49 -6.50 1.63
C TYR A 243 -10.69 -5.21 0.84
N SER A 244 -9.63 -4.64 0.23
CA SER A 244 -9.78 -3.50 -0.68
C SER A 244 -10.58 -3.90 -1.92
N TYR A 245 -10.34 -5.09 -2.48
CA TYR A 245 -11.14 -5.63 -3.58
C TYR A 245 -12.64 -5.74 -3.23
N TYR A 246 -13.00 -6.33 -2.09
CA TYR A 246 -14.41 -6.42 -1.69
C TYR A 246 -15.02 -5.09 -1.26
N LEU A 247 -14.23 -4.16 -0.71
CA LEU A 247 -14.70 -2.81 -0.43
C LEU A 247 -15.05 -2.06 -1.73
N ALA A 248 -14.25 -2.20 -2.79
CA ALA A 248 -14.56 -1.62 -4.09
C ALA A 248 -15.89 -2.14 -4.64
N GLN A 249 -16.15 -3.45 -4.51
CA GLN A 249 -17.44 -4.03 -4.90
C GLN A 249 -18.62 -3.45 -4.10
N LEU A 250 -18.48 -3.28 -2.77
CA LEU A 250 -19.53 -2.66 -1.95
C LEU A 250 -19.82 -1.21 -2.35
N LEU A 251 -18.83 -0.50 -2.87
CA LEU A 251 -18.92 0.87 -3.33
C LEU A 251 -19.31 0.98 -4.81
N ASN A 252 -19.50 -0.15 -5.50
CA ASN A 252 -19.75 -0.23 -6.93
C ASN A 252 -18.62 0.38 -7.80
N ILE A 253 -17.37 0.31 -7.31
CA ILE A 253 -16.16 0.72 -8.02
C ILE A 253 -15.60 -0.49 -8.76
N THR A 254 -15.65 -0.43 -10.09
CA THR A 254 -15.31 -1.58 -10.95
C THR A 254 -13.86 -1.57 -11.44
N ASN A 255 -13.05 -0.59 -11.06
CA ASN A 255 -11.67 -0.39 -11.56
C ASN A 255 -10.63 -1.37 -10.98
N MET A 256 -11.05 -2.24 -10.06
CA MET A 256 -10.21 -3.27 -9.46
C MET A 256 -10.27 -4.56 -10.30
N PRO A 257 -9.12 -5.10 -10.76
CA PRO A 257 -9.13 -6.35 -11.50
C PRO A 257 -9.72 -7.51 -10.67
N PRO A 258 -10.34 -8.50 -11.32
CA PRO A 258 -10.77 -9.73 -10.68
C PRO A 258 -9.64 -10.31 -9.84
N THR A 259 -9.95 -10.56 -8.57
CA THR A 259 -8.99 -11.02 -7.57
C THR A 259 -9.58 -12.22 -6.83
N LEU A 260 -8.79 -13.21 -6.42
CA LEU A 260 -9.20 -14.36 -5.59
C LEU A 260 -8.05 -14.82 -4.68
N LEU A 261 -8.36 -15.54 -3.61
CA LEU A 261 -7.33 -16.24 -2.82
C LEU A 261 -7.00 -17.59 -3.43
N ALA A 262 -5.76 -18.02 -3.26
CA ALA A 262 -5.34 -19.39 -3.52
C ALA A 262 -4.41 -19.87 -2.41
N GLN A 263 -4.52 -21.14 -2.05
CA GLN A 263 -3.60 -21.79 -1.12
C GLN A 263 -2.52 -22.51 -1.93
N VAL A 264 -1.26 -22.29 -1.56
CA VAL A 264 -0.11 -23.00 -2.14
C VAL A 264 -0.09 -24.43 -1.59
N ASP A 265 -0.29 -25.40 -2.47
CA ASP A 265 -0.19 -26.82 -2.13
C ASP A 265 0.47 -27.55 -3.32
N PRO A 266 1.77 -27.87 -3.24
CA PRO A 266 2.51 -28.54 -4.31
C PRO A 266 1.95 -29.89 -4.75
N LEU A 267 1.12 -30.54 -3.92
CA LEU A 267 0.52 -31.84 -4.22
C LEU A 267 -0.88 -31.69 -4.85
N SER A 268 -1.52 -30.52 -4.71
CA SER A 268 -2.82 -30.27 -5.30
C SER A 268 -2.78 -30.25 -6.83
N GLN A 269 -3.92 -30.55 -7.45
CA GLN A 269 -4.08 -30.48 -8.90
C GLN A 269 -3.69 -29.09 -9.47
N LYS A 270 -3.97 -28.03 -8.71
CA LYS A 270 -3.70 -26.65 -9.12
C LYS A 270 -2.20 -26.38 -9.30
N TRP A 271 -1.34 -26.93 -8.45
CA TRP A 271 0.08 -26.54 -8.40
C TRP A 271 1.07 -27.64 -8.77
N ARG A 272 0.65 -28.92 -8.82
CA ARG A 272 1.54 -30.07 -9.05
C ARG A 272 2.46 -29.93 -10.26
N THR A 273 1.99 -29.28 -11.33
CA THR A 273 2.78 -29.07 -12.57
C THR A 273 3.90 -28.05 -12.39
N VAL A 274 3.81 -27.17 -11.39
CA VAL A 274 4.77 -26.09 -11.12
C VAL A 274 5.47 -26.20 -9.76
N HIS A 275 5.50 -27.39 -9.15
CA HIS A 275 6.07 -27.60 -7.81
C HIS A 275 7.55 -27.19 -7.71
N LEU A 276 8.36 -27.45 -8.74
CA LEU A 276 9.77 -27.02 -8.77
C LEU A 276 9.89 -25.49 -8.77
N GLN A 277 9.03 -24.79 -9.51
CA GLN A 277 8.99 -23.34 -9.55
C GLN A 277 8.57 -22.77 -8.20
N LEU A 278 7.66 -23.45 -7.47
CA LEU A 278 7.28 -23.05 -6.11
C LEU A 278 8.49 -23.12 -5.16
N SER A 279 9.26 -24.22 -5.22
CA SER A 279 10.49 -24.37 -4.44
C SER A 279 11.53 -23.31 -4.80
N LEU A 280 11.74 -23.03 -6.09
CA LEU A 280 12.64 -21.96 -6.55
C LEU A 280 12.18 -20.57 -6.10
N ALA A 281 10.86 -20.37 -6.00
CA ALA A 281 10.29 -19.14 -5.47
C ALA A 281 10.35 -19.03 -3.94
N GLN A 282 10.77 -20.10 -3.26
CA GLN A 282 10.79 -20.21 -1.80
C GLN A 282 9.42 -19.93 -1.17
N TRP A 283 8.36 -20.35 -1.86
CA TRP A 283 6.99 -20.24 -1.32
C TRP A 283 6.75 -21.37 -0.33
N ALA A 284 6.25 -21.01 0.85
CA ALA A 284 5.91 -22.00 1.86
C ALA A 284 4.64 -22.75 1.50
N ASP A 285 4.60 -24.04 1.83
CA ASP A 285 3.41 -24.87 1.74
C ASP A 285 2.29 -24.30 2.61
N SER A 286 1.04 -24.53 2.19
CA SER A 286 -0.18 -24.02 2.81
C SER A 286 -0.29 -22.49 2.90
N LYS A 287 0.64 -21.74 2.30
CA LYS A 287 0.59 -20.27 2.32
C LYS A 287 -0.55 -19.76 1.44
N ILE A 288 -1.26 -18.75 1.91
CA ILE A 288 -2.25 -18.02 1.11
C ILE A 288 -1.55 -16.97 0.24
N VAL A 289 -1.86 -17.00 -1.05
CA VAL A 289 -1.49 -15.99 -2.05
C VAL A 289 -2.74 -15.35 -2.63
N VAL A 290 -2.57 -14.17 -3.21
CA VAL A 290 -3.65 -13.47 -3.92
C VAL A 290 -3.39 -13.57 -5.42
N PHE A 291 -4.34 -14.15 -6.17
CA PHE A 291 -4.37 -14.05 -7.62
C PHE A 291 -5.15 -12.82 -8.04
N THR A 292 -4.55 -11.97 -8.85
CA THR A 292 -5.20 -10.83 -9.52
C THR A 292 -5.03 -11.01 -11.01
N GLN A 293 -6.09 -10.83 -11.80
CA GLN A 293 -6.01 -10.95 -13.26
C GLN A 293 -4.87 -10.12 -13.84
N HIS A 294 -4.04 -10.74 -14.68
CA HIS A 294 -2.98 -10.03 -15.39
C HIS A 294 -3.60 -9.33 -16.61
N ILE A 295 -3.36 -8.02 -16.73
CA ILE A 295 -3.84 -7.19 -17.83
C ILE A 295 -2.63 -6.72 -18.62
N GLY A 296 -2.63 -6.98 -19.94
CA GLY A 296 -1.55 -6.57 -20.84
C GLY A 296 -1.82 -5.20 -21.46
N GLY A 297 -0.77 -4.57 -21.99
CA GLY A 297 -0.90 -3.32 -22.76
C GLY A 297 -1.32 -2.11 -21.91
N LEU A 298 -0.94 -2.11 -20.64
CA LEU A 298 -1.16 -1.01 -19.71
C LEU A 298 -0.17 0.12 -19.93
N SER A 299 -0.62 1.35 -19.67
CA SER A 299 0.19 2.57 -19.74
C SER A 299 0.07 3.39 -18.45
N PRO A 300 1.13 4.10 -18.01
CA PRO A 300 1.08 4.83 -16.75
C PRO A 300 -0.02 5.90 -16.70
N ALA A 301 -0.78 5.94 -15.61
CA ALA A 301 -1.80 6.95 -15.39
C ALA A 301 -1.23 8.20 -14.69
N HIS A 302 -1.48 9.38 -15.26
CA HIS A 302 -0.97 10.64 -14.74
C HIS A 302 -2.04 11.35 -13.92
N ILE A 303 -1.63 11.99 -12.81
CA ILE A 303 -2.54 12.71 -11.92
C ILE A 303 -3.18 13.87 -12.70
N PRO A 304 -4.52 14.02 -12.73
CA PRO A 304 -5.20 15.13 -13.39
C PRO A 304 -4.85 16.48 -12.77
N ALA A 305 -4.94 17.54 -13.54
CA ALA A 305 -4.56 18.89 -13.10
C ALA A 305 -5.30 19.30 -11.82
N GLU A 306 -6.57 18.90 -11.69
CA GLU A 306 -7.46 19.13 -10.55
C GLU A 306 -6.88 18.67 -9.22
N PHE A 307 -5.93 17.73 -9.23
CA PHE A 307 -5.37 17.11 -8.03
C PHE A 307 -3.86 17.34 -7.86
N ARG A 308 -3.23 18.16 -8.72
CA ARG A 308 -1.77 18.41 -8.66
C ARG A 308 -1.38 19.48 -7.63
N GLU A 309 -2.29 20.41 -7.34
CA GLU A 309 -2.05 21.56 -6.46
C GLU A 309 -3.20 21.74 -5.48
N GLU A 310 -2.90 22.21 -4.25
CA GLU A 310 -3.88 22.33 -3.16
C GLU A 310 -5.08 23.23 -3.47
N LYS A 311 -4.91 24.19 -4.38
CA LYS A 311 -5.96 25.14 -4.77
C LYS A 311 -6.87 24.61 -5.88
N LEU A 312 -6.45 23.56 -6.58
CA LEU A 312 -7.19 22.99 -7.68
C LEU A 312 -8.20 21.97 -7.13
N ARG A 313 -9.36 21.92 -7.78
CA ARG A 313 -10.52 21.16 -7.31
C ARG A 313 -11.32 20.64 -8.50
N LEU A 314 -11.90 19.47 -8.33
CA LEU A 314 -12.91 18.92 -9.22
C LEU A 314 -14.29 19.42 -8.74
N GLU A 315 -14.73 20.54 -9.31
CA GLU A 315 -16.00 21.19 -8.96
C GLU A 315 -16.98 21.18 -10.13
N PRO A 316 -18.31 21.16 -9.89
CA PRO A 316 -19.33 21.18 -10.93
C PRO A 316 -19.52 22.59 -11.52
N THR A 317 -18.44 23.22 -11.99
CA THR A 317 -18.43 24.58 -12.55
C THR A 317 -17.82 24.58 -13.96
N LEU A 318 -18.11 25.62 -14.76
CA LEU A 318 -17.46 25.78 -16.07
C LEU A 318 -15.95 25.94 -15.96
N ALA A 319 -15.46 26.60 -14.90
CA ALA A 319 -14.02 26.73 -14.68
C ALA A 319 -13.37 25.36 -14.44
N GLY A 320 -14.09 24.44 -13.79
CA GLY A 320 -13.62 23.09 -13.52
C GLY A 320 -13.84 22.09 -14.66
N LEU A 321 -14.94 22.18 -15.40
CA LEU A 321 -15.38 21.16 -16.37
C LEU A 321 -15.54 21.66 -17.81
N GLY A 322 -15.52 22.97 -18.03
CA GLY A 322 -15.66 23.59 -19.34
C GLY A 322 -14.51 23.23 -20.26
N GLY A 323 -14.82 22.98 -21.53
CA GLY A 323 -13.82 22.69 -22.57
C GLY A 323 -13.12 21.33 -22.47
N LYS A 324 -13.52 20.48 -21.52
CA LYS A 324 -12.99 19.11 -21.43
C LYS A 324 -13.57 18.23 -22.53
N THR A 325 -12.71 17.41 -23.09
CA THR A 325 -13.09 16.34 -24.01
C THR A 325 -13.89 15.26 -23.30
N HIS A 326 -14.57 14.43 -24.07
CA HIS A 326 -15.32 13.29 -23.54
C HIS A 326 -14.42 12.34 -22.75
N GLU A 327 -13.22 12.07 -23.28
CA GLU A 327 -12.22 11.19 -22.70
C GLU A 327 -11.70 11.73 -21.37
N GLU A 328 -11.41 13.03 -21.29
CA GLU A 328 -10.99 13.69 -20.04
C GLU A 328 -12.07 13.62 -18.97
N LEU A 329 -13.34 13.82 -19.34
CA LEU A 329 -14.47 13.69 -18.42
C LEU A 329 -14.60 12.24 -17.93
N CYS A 330 -14.48 11.25 -18.82
CA CYS A 330 -14.48 9.84 -18.44
C CYS A 330 -13.31 9.45 -17.52
N GLU A 331 -12.14 10.06 -17.71
CA GLU A 331 -11.02 9.87 -16.79
C GLU A 331 -11.33 10.48 -15.42
N LEU A 332 -11.86 11.71 -15.36
CA LEU A 332 -12.21 12.39 -14.10
C LEU A 332 -13.27 11.66 -13.28
N ILE A 333 -14.22 10.99 -13.93
CA ILE A 333 -15.17 10.12 -13.22
C ILE A 333 -14.41 9.03 -12.46
N GLN A 334 -13.47 8.35 -13.11
CA GLN A 334 -12.71 7.26 -12.51
C GLN A 334 -11.74 7.76 -11.42
N TRP A 335 -11.16 8.95 -11.61
CA TRP A 335 -10.35 9.61 -10.59
C TRP A 335 -11.17 10.00 -9.36
N SER A 336 -12.41 10.47 -9.53
CA SER A 336 -13.30 10.78 -8.38
C SER A 336 -13.57 9.53 -7.52
N ASP A 337 -13.78 8.37 -8.15
CA ASP A 337 -13.90 7.09 -7.45
C ASP A 337 -12.58 6.66 -6.79
N LEU A 338 -11.44 6.83 -7.47
CA LEU A 338 -10.12 6.51 -6.93
C LEU A 338 -9.82 7.29 -5.65
N ILE A 339 -10.04 8.61 -5.66
CA ILE A 339 -9.76 9.47 -4.50
C ILE A 339 -10.64 9.09 -3.31
N VAL A 340 -11.93 8.83 -3.55
CA VAL A 340 -12.84 8.32 -2.50
C VAL A 340 -12.35 6.98 -1.96
N PHE A 341 -11.97 6.07 -2.85
CA PHE A 341 -11.52 4.73 -2.48
C PHE A 341 -10.21 4.75 -1.68
N ASP A 342 -9.19 5.47 -2.16
CA ASP A 342 -7.91 5.64 -1.48
C ASP A 342 -8.06 6.40 -0.17
N TYR A 343 -9.00 7.35 -0.09
CA TYR A 343 -9.37 7.93 1.20
C TYR A 343 -9.88 6.83 2.12
N LEU A 344 -10.91 6.07 1.76
CA LEU A 344 -11.46 5.04 2.64
C LEU A 344 -10.42 4.00 3.07
N THR A 345 -9.60 3.50 2.15
CA THR A 345 -8.56 2.51 2.46
C THR A 345 -7.31 3.12 3.09
N ALA A 346 -7.15 4.44 3.08
CA ALA A 346 -5.89 5.11 3.42
C ALA A 346 -4.70 4.57 2.60
N ASN A 347 -4.94 4.20 1.34
CA ASN A 347 -3.88 3.76 0.45
C ASN A 347 -2.90 4.90 0.23
N LEU A 348 -1.63 4.65 0.53
CA LEU A 348 -0.56 5.64 0.44
C LEU A 348 0.31 5.46 -0.80
N ASP A 349 0.22 4.32 -1.48
CA ASP A 349 1.16 3.89 -2.52
C ASP A 349 0.69 4.26 -3.93
N ARG A 350 -0.04 5.38 -4.02
CA ARG A 350 -0.51 6.03 -5.25
C ARG A 350 -0.24 7.53 -5.16
N VAL A 351 -1.27 8.38 -5.32
CA VAL A 351 -1.17 9.85 -5.33
C VAL A 351 -0.50 10.40 -4.07
N ILE A 352 -0.79 9.81 -2.91
CA ILE A 352 -0.23 10.25 -1.62
C ILE A 352 1.30 10.11 -1.61
N ASN A 353 1.85 9.07 -2.25
CA ASN A 353 3.28 8.92 -2.39
C ASN A 353 3.87 10.05 -3.24
N ASN A 354 3.21 10.45 -4.35
CA ASN A 354 3.63 11.61 -5.13
C ASN A 354 3.59 12.90 -4.30
N MET A 355 2.50 13.14 -3.55
CA MET A 355 2.36 14.32 -2.69
C MET A 355 3.42 14.37 -1.59
N PHE A 356 3.65 13.24 -0.91
CA PHE A 356 4.66 13.15 0.13
C PHE A 356 6.07 13.39 -0.41
N ASN A 357 6.38 12.87 -1.62
CA ASN A 357 7.69 13.07 -2.22
C ASN A 357 7.87 14.46 -2.87
N LYS A 358 6.80 15.25 -3.03
CA LYS A 358 6.87 16.63 -3.56
C LYS A 358 7.85 17.49 -2.76
N GLN A 359 7.98 17.25 -1.45
CA GLN A 359 8.91 17.98 -0.58
C GLN A 359 10.39 17.85 -0.96
N TRP A 360 10.76 16.83 -1.75
CA TRP A 360 12.13 16.63 -2.26
C TRP A 360 12.24 16.85 -3.77
N ASN A 361 11.12 16.85 -4.49
CA ASN A 361 11.08 17.09 -5.92
C ASN A 361 9.72 17.69 -6.31
N ASP A 362 9.71 18.99 -6.66
CA ASP A 362 8.49 19.72 -6.98
C ASP A 362 7.75 19.18 -8.22
N GLN A 363 8.42 18.39 -9.07
CA GLN A 363 7.83 17.74 -10.24
C GLN A 363 7.17 16.38 -9.91
N MET A 364 7.15 15.95 -8.64
CA MET A 364 6.56 14.65 -8.30
C MET A 364 5.08 14.50 -8.70
N MET A 365 4.32 15.60 -8.71
CA MET A 365 2.91 15.59 -9.11
C MET A 365 2.69 15.52 -10.63
N THR A 366 3.75 15.70 -11.45
CA THR A 366 3.68 15.49 -12.91
C THR A 366 4.05 14.07 -13.31
N ASN A 367 4.63 13.28 -12.39
CA ASN A 367 4.92 11.87 -12.63
C ASN A 367 3.64 11.03 -12.56
N PRO A 368 3.61 9.85 -13.21
CA PRO A 368 2.52 8.90 -13.04
C PRO A 368 2.28 8.55 -11.57
N ALA A 369 1.03 8.25 -11.23
CA ALA A 369 0.70 7.71 -9.92
C ALA A 369 1.14 6.24 -9.86
N HIS A 370 1.90 5.89 -8.82
CA HIS A 370 2.35 4.51 -8.63
C HIS A 370 1.16 3.54 -8.53
N ASN A 371 1.32 2.31 -9.01
CA ASN A 371 0.30 1.25 -9.03
C ASN A 371 -1.04 1.62 -9.71
N LEU A 372 -1.09 2.71 -10.48
CA LEU A 372 -2.25 3.13 -11.26
C LEU A 372 -1.89 3.13 -12.73
N GLU A 373 -2.61 2.32 -13.48
CA GLU A 373 -2.36 2.14 -14.90
C GLU A 373 -3.63 2.43 -15.70
N LYS A 374 -3.48 2.64 -17.00
CA LYS A 374 -4.55 2.95 -17.94
C LYS A 374 -4.51 2.02 -19.14
N GLN A 375 -5.66 1.44 -19.49
CA GLN A 375 -5.85 0.70 -20.73
C GLN A 375 -5.99 1.65 -21.92
N LYS A 376 -5.89 1.11 -23.14
CA LYS A 376 -5.96 1.89 -24.39
C LYS A 376 -7.27 2.67 -24.55
N ASP A 377 -8.36 2.17 -23.98
CA ASP A 377 -9.69 2.79 -24.02
C ASP A 377 -9.87 3.91 -22.98
N GLY A 378 -8.86 4.18 -22.14
CA GLY A 378 -8.94 5.18 -21.06
C GLY A 378 -9.39 4.61 -19.71
N THR A 379 -9.65 3.31 -19.62
CA THR A 379 -10.00 2.65 -18.35
C THR A 379 -8.82 2.67 -17.38
N LEU A 380 -9.01 3.25 -16.19
CA LEU A 380 -8.07 3.16 -15.07
C LEU A 380 -8.14 1.80 -14.38
N VAL A 381 -6.98 1.27 -14.01
CA VAL A 381 -6.82 -0.03 -13.36
C VAL A 381 -6.10 0.14 -12.04
N PHE A 382 -6.79 -0.23 -10.96
CA PHE A 382 -6.31 -0.05 -9.60
C PHE A 382 -5.51 -1.29 -9.18
N LEU A 383 -4.18 -1.24 -9.33
CA LEU A 383 -3.27 -2.33 -8.99
C LEU A 383 -2.68 -2.19 -7.57
N ASP A 384 -2.18 -3.30 -7.03
CA ASP A 384 -1.40 -3.38 -5.78
C ASP A 384 -1.97 -2.54 -4.61
N ASN A 385 -3.10 -3.00 -4.07
CA ASN A 385 -3.87 -2.32 -3.02
C ASN A 385 -3.51 -2.87 -1.62
N GLU A 386 -2.39 -3.57 -1.50
CA GLU A 386 -1.91 -4.18 -0.27
C GLU A 386 -1.58 -3.20 0.85
N SER A 387 -1.29 -1.95 0.47
CA SER A 387 -1.01 -0.85 1.39
C SER A 387 -2.28 -0.22 1.97
N GLY A 388 -3.46 -0.63 1.48
CA GLY A 388 -4.75 -0.18 1.98
C GLY A 388 -5.20 -0.86 3.28
N LEU A 389 -6.20 -0.25 3.91
CA LEU A 389 -6.83 -0.66 5.17
C LEU A 389 -5.80 -0.88 6.28
N PHE A 390 -5.46 -2.12 6.56
CA PHE A 390 -4.58 -2.55 7.65
C PHE A 390 -3.27 -1.75 7.70
N HIS A 391 -2.48 -1.80 6.64
CA HIS A 391 -1.19 -1.11 6.62
C HIS A 391 -1.38 0.41 6.62
N GLY A 392 -2.24 0.94 5.74
CA GLY A 392 -2.52 2.38 5.63
C GLY A 392 -3.02 3.01 6.94
N TYR A 393 -3.89 2.31 7.67
CA TYR A 393 -4.45 2.76 8.95
C TYR A 393 -3.41 2.91 10.06
N ARG A 394 -2.32 2.12 10.02
CA ARG A 394 -1.21 2.28 10.96
C ARG A 394 -0.41 3.57 10.73
N LEU A 395 -0.55 4.17 9.55
CA LEU A 395 0.26 5.31 9.11
C LEU A 395 -0.57 6.61 8.98
N LEU A 396 -1.82 6.60 9.46
CA LEU A 396 -2.72 7.75 9.37
C LEU A 396 -2.15 9.00 10.06
N ASP A 397 -1.47 8.86 11.20
CA ASP A 397 -0.86 10.00 11.91
C ASP A 397 0.10 10.80 11.02
N LYS A 398 0.72 10.14 10.03
CA LYS A 398 1.65 10.76 9.09
C LYS A 398 0.98 11.21 7.79
N TYR A 399 0.05 10.43 7.25
CA TYR A 399 -0.44 10.62 5.88
C TYR A 399 -1.88 11.12 5.76
N ALA A 400 -2.67 11.13 6.83
CA ALA A 400 -4.10 11.45 6.75
C ALA A 400 -4.39 12.86 6.20
N SER A 401 -3.51 13.83 6.42
CA SER A 401 -3.66 15.19 5.88
C SER A 401 -3.61 15.24 4.35
N PHE A 402 -2.75 14.42 3.72
CA PHE A 402 -2.69 14.32 2.26
C PHE A 402 -3.98 13.70 1.69
N HIS A 403 -4.47 12.62 2.32
CA HIS A 403 -5.77 12.03 1.95
C HIS A 403 -6.89 13.06 2.08
N ARG A 404 -6.91 13.82 3.18
CA ARG A 404 -7.94 14.84 3.42
C ARG A 404 -7.89 15.94 2.37
N THR A 405 -6.69 16.39 2.00
CA THR A 405 -6.48 17.39 0.94
C THR A 405 -7.10 16.95 -0.39
N LEU A 406 -6.88 15.69 -0.79
CA LEU A 406 -7.48 15.14 -2.02
C LEU A 406 -8.99 14.99 -1.91
N LEU A 407 -9.51 14.49 -0.78
CA LEU A 407 -10.95 14.38 -0.56
C LEU A 407 -11.64 15.75 -0.61
N ASP A 408 -11.03 16.77 0.00
CA ASP A 408 -11.55 18.15 -0.02
C ASP A 408 -11.55 18.79 -1.41
N ALA A 409 -10.78 18.24 -2.36
CA ALA A 409 -10.73 18.68 -3.75
C ALA A 409 -11.81 18.05 -4.62
N VAL A 410 -12.54 17.02 -4.16
CA VAL A 410 -13.60 16.36 -4.94
C VAL A 410 -14.97 16.89 -4.54
N CYS A 411 -15.69 17.44 -5.53
CA CYS A 411 -17.11 17.83 -5.44
C CYS A 411 -17.96 17.37 -6.63
N VAL A 412 -17.47 16.43 -7.43
CA VAL A 412 -18.26 15.72 -8.43
C VAL A 412 -18.03 14.22 -8.28
N PHE A 413 -19.12 13.46 -8.12
CA PHE A 413 -19.08 12.05 -7.73
C PHE A 413 -19.90 11.17 -8.65
N ARG A 414 -19.54 9.88 -8.76
CA ARG A 414 -20.37 8.91 -9.47
C ARG A 414 -21.66 8.63 -8.67
N PRO A 415 -22.85 8.64 -9.30
CA PRO A 415 -24.12 8.39 -8.61
C PRO A 415 -24.14 7.09 -7.79
N GLU A 416 -23.63 6.00 -8.37
CA GLU A 416 -23.62 4.69 -7.71
C GLU A 416 -22.74 4.66 -6.46
N THR A 417 -21.57 5.31 -6.51
CA THR A 417 -20.66 5.46 -5.37
C THR A 417 -21.33 6.26 -4.26
N VAL A 418 -21.97 7.39 -4.58
CA VAL A 418 -22.71 8.21 -3.59
C VAL A 418 -23.85 7.42 -2.96
N LYS A 419 -24.61 6.67 -3.76
CA LYS A 419 -25.70 5.80 -3.26
C LYS A 419 -25.17 4.76 -2.28
N ALA A 420 -24.04 4.12 -2.59
CA ALA A 420 -23.40 3.16 -1.69
C ALA A 420 -22.92 3.83 -0.39
N ILE A 421 -22.24 4.98 -0.47
CA ILE A 421 -21.75 5.74 0.68
C ILE A 421 -22.91 6.14 1.61
N LYS A 422 -23.97 6.78 1.07
CA LYS A 422 -25.12 7.22 1.85
C LYS A 422 -25.82 6.04 2.55
N ARG A 423 -25.98 4.91 1.83
CA ARG A 423 -26.58 3.68 2.39
C ARG A 423 -25.74 3.08 3.52
N LEU A 424 -24.44 2.95 3.33
CA LEU A 424 -23.51 2.38 4.31
C LEU A 424 -23.36 3.30 5.53
N HIS A 425 -23.36 4.62 5.32
CA HIS A 425 -23.31 5.60 6.39
C HIS A 425 -24.57 5.54 7.27
N ALA A 426 -25.75 5.59 6.65
CA ALA A 426 -27.03 5.56 7.37
C ALA A 426 -27.24 4.29 8.20
N SER A 427 -26.70 3.15 7.75
CA SER A 427 -26.84 1.86 8.41
C SER A 427 -25.72 1.53 9.39
N GLY A 428 -24.59 2.25 9.36
CA GLY A 428 -23.40 1.93 10.17
C GLY A 428 -22.85 0.52 9.95
N SER A 429 -23.14 -0.08 8.79
CA SER A 429 -23.00 -1.52 8.57
C SER A 429 -21.74 -1.94 7.80
N ILE A 430 -20.87 -0.99 7.43
CA ILE A 430 -19.78 -1.23 6.46
C ILE A 430 -18.89 -2.42 6.85
N GLY A 431 -18.55 -2.57 8.13
CA GLY A 431 -17.73 -3.69 8.60
C GLY A 431 -18.41 -5.05 8.43
N ARG A 432 -19.70 -5.12 8.80
CA ARG A 432 -20.50 -6.34 8.69
C ARG A 432 -20.77 -6.71 7.23
N GLU A 433 -21.14 -5.74 6.41
CA GLU A 433 -21.38 -5.98 4.98
C GLU A 433 -20.10 -6.40 4.26
N LEU A 434 -18.97 -5.77 4.57
CA LEU A 434 -17.68 -6.12 3.98
C LEU A 434 -17.26 -7.55 4.37
N HIS A 435 -17.43 -7.91 5.64
CA HIS A 435 -17.16 -9.28 6.08
C HIS A 435 -18.09 -10.30 5.41
N ASN A 436 -19.40 -10.01 5.36
CA ASN A 436 -20.37 -10.92 4.75
C ASN A 436 -20.12 -11.11 3.24
N LEU A 437 -19.78 -10.03 2.54
CA LEU A 437 -19.43 -10.10 1.12
C LEU A 437 -18.17 -10.96 0.91
N PHE A 438 -17.12 -10.71 1.70
CA PHE A 438 -15.91 -11.51 1.68
C PHE A 438 -16.18 -13.00 1.96
N ALA A 439 -16.88 -13.31 3.05
CA ALA A 439 -17.14 -14.68 3.48
C ALA A 439 -18.04 -15.45 2.52
N SER A 440 -18.99 -14.77 1.85
CA SER A 440 -19.90 -15.40 0.89
C SER A 440 -19.28 -15.65 -0.48
N GLN A 441 -18.26 -14.89 -0.87
CA GLN A 441 -17.63 -14.99 -2.19
C GLN A 441 -16.25 -15.65 -2.19
N GLU A 442 -15.64 -15.85 -1.01
CA GLU A 442 -14.30 -16.41 -0.87
C GLU A 442 -14.32 -17.76 -0.16
N THR A 443 -13.93 -18.82 -0.84
CA THR A 443 -13.87 -20.18 -0.28
C THR A 443 -12.82 -20.28 0.83
N LEU A 444 -11.72 -19.54 0.71
CA LEU A 444 -10.64 -19.51 1.69
C LEU A 444 -10.80 -18.44 2.78
N HIS A 445 -11.98 -17.80 2.94
CA HIS A 445 -12.16 -16.70 3.88
C HIS A 445 -11.71 -17.00 5.32
N LYS A 446 -11.88 -18.24 5.78
CA LYS A 446 -11.49 -18.67 7.14
C LYS A 446 -9.97 -18.67 7.39
N HIS A 447 -9.16 -18.64 6.34
CA HIS A 447 -7.70 -18.57 6.43
C HIS A 447 -7.18 -17.14 6.54
N ILE A 448 -8.05 -16.15 6.38
CA ILE A 448 -7.72 -14.74 6.51
C ILE A 448 -8.36 -14.22 7.80
N ALA A 449 -7.56 -13.57 8.63
CA ALA A 449 -8.07 -12.94 9.84
C ALA A 449 -9.08 -11.84 9.50
N ALA A 450 -10.15 -11.74 10.29
CA ALA A 450 -11.13 -10.68 10.16
C ALA A 450 -10.51 -9.30 10.39
N ILE A 451 -11.13 -8.25 9.86
CA ILE A 451 -10.72 -6.87 10.12
C ILE A 451 -10.90 -6.59 11.64
N PRO A 452 -9.84 -6.15 12.35
CA PRO A 452 -9.96 -5.81 13.77
C PRO A 452 -10.97 -4.68 14.00
N GLU A 453 -11.67 -4.71 15.15
CA GLU A 453 -12.67 -3.70 15.52
C GLU A 453 -12.12 -2.26 15.45
N LYS A 454 -10.86 -2.06 15.84
CA LYS A 454 -10.17 -0.76 15.69
C LYS A 454 -10.18 -0.27 14.25
N ASN A 455 -9.86 -1.15 13.30
CA ASN A 455 -9.82 -0.81 11.88
C ASN A 455 -11.22 -0.61 11.31
N LEU A 456 -12.23 -1.34 11.80
CA LEU A 456 -13.62 -1.12 11.43
C LEU A 456 -14.12 0.26 11.87
N LYS A 457 -13.78 0.69 13.09
CA LYS A 457 -14.09 2.05 13.57
C LYS A 457 -13.43 3.13 12.72
N ILE A 458 -12.17 2.93 12.32
CA ILE A 458 -11.47 3.84 11.41
C ILE A 458 -12.18 3.89 10.06
N LEU A 459 -12.52 2.74 9.47
CA LEU A 459 -13.24 2.66 8.19
C LEU A 459 -14.60 3.38 8.27
N GLN A 460 -15.36 3.16 9.35
CA GLN A 460 -16.64 3.83 9.57
C GLN A 460 -16.49 5.35 9.74
N GLN A 461 -15.46 5.81 10.45
CA GLN A 461 -15.17 7.24 10.56
C GLN A 461 -14.81 7.85 9.21
N ARG A 462 -13.94 7.19 8.43
CA ARG A 462 -13.55 7.68 7.11
C ARG A 462 -14.72 7.68 6.14
N LEU A 463 -15.62 6.71 6.22
CA LEU A 463 -16.90 6.71 5.50
C LEU A 463 -17.76 7.92 5.87
N ASN A 464 -17.84 8.27 7.16
CA ASN A 464 -18.50 9.49 7.60
C ASN A 464 -17.84 10.74 7.00
N ASP A 465 -16.52 10.82 6.95
CA ASP A 465 -15.85 12.00 6.37
C ASP A 465 -16.14 12.17 4.88
N VAL A 466 -16.22 11.07 4.12
CA VAL A 466 -16.63 11.09 2.70
C VAL A 466 -18.10 11.53 2.58
N PHE A 467 -18.98 10.99 3.41
CA PHE A 467 -20.38 11.41 3.44
C PHE A 467 -20.52 12.92 3.75
N GLN A 468 -19.78 13.43 4.73
CA GLN A 468 -19.78 14.86 5.05
C GLN A 468 -19.23 15.72 3.91
N GLN A 469 -18.22 15.23 3.17
CA GLN A 469 -17.74 15.92 1.97
C GLN A 469 -18.82 15.99 0.89
N ILE A 470 -19.54 14.89 0.64
CA ILE A 470 -20.67 14.87 -0.31
C ILE A 470 -21.73 15.90 0.12
N VAL A 471 -22.16 15.87 1.38
CA VAL A 471 -23.17 16.82 1.92
C VAL A 471 -22.70 18.27 1.79
N LYS A 472 -21.43 18.55 2.11
CA LYS A 472 -20.84 19.88 1.94
C LYS A 472 -20.90 20.33 0.48
N CYS A 473 -20.52 19.48 -0.47
CA CYS A 473 -20.60 19.83 -1.89
C CYS A 473 -22.07 20.01 -2.34
N GLU A 474 -23.00 19.19 -1.85
CA GLU A 474 -24.45 19.35 -2.11
C GLU A 474 -24.97 20.70 -1.58
N GLN A 475 -24.48 21.18 -0.44
CA GLN A 475 -24.85 22.50 0.07
C GLN A 475 -24.25 23.66 -0.74
N LEU A 476 -23.05 23.47 -1.28
CA LEU A 476 -22.34 24.49 -2.06
C LEU A 476 -22.82 24.57 -3.51
N PHE A 477 -23.19 23.44 -4.10
CA PHE A 477 -23.44 23.29 -5.54
C PHE A 477 -24.76 22.59 -5.89
N GLY A 478 -25.46 22.01 -4.91
CA GLY A 478 -26.79 21.44 -5.10
C GLY A 478 -27.78 22.57 -5.40
N ARG A 479 -28.51 22.41 -6.51
CA ARG A 479 -29.58 23.32 -6.92
C ARG A 479 -30.92 22.81 -6.45
#